data_AF-A0A2N5AFY1-F1
#
_entry.id   AF-A0A2N5AFY1-F1
#
_cell.length_a   1.000
_cell.length_b   1.000
_cell.length_c   1.000
_cell.angle_alpha   90.00
_cell.angle_beta   90.00
_cell.angle_gamma   90.00
#
_symmetry.space_group_name_H-M   'P 1'
#
loop_
_entity.id
_entity.type
_entity.pdbx_description
1 polymer ?
#
loop_
_entity_poly.entity_id
_entity_poly.type
_entity_poly.pdbx_seq_one_letter_code
_entity_poly.pdbx_strand_id
1 'polypeptide(L)'
;LGIELHTDALHVTVRAVPLPLRQQNLQILIPELIGYLAQQNAFDVGNIAQWMARNLTSEQASWNMAQAIALLADVERLCPQLVKTPPGGLLQPVDLHSAMNALKDE
;
A
#
# COMPACT_ATOMS: atom_id res chain seq x y z
N LEU A 1 1.14 -14.35 -6.63
CA LEU A 1 0.95 -12.91 -6.95
C LEU A 1 -0.19 -12.65 -7.95
N GLY A 2 -0.60 -13.62 -8.78
CA GLY A 2 -1.78 -13.46 -9.64
C GLY A 2 -1.55 -12.59 -10.88
N ILE A 3 -0.30 -12.42 -11.29
CA ILE A 3 0.10 -11.74 -12.52
C ILE A 3 0.45 -12.83 -13.54
N GLU A 4 -0.20 -12.80 -14.70
CA GLU A 4 0.09 -13.71 -15.80
C GLU A 4 0.71 -12.90 -16.94
N LEU A 5 1.92 -13.30 -17.34
CA LEU A 5 2.68 -12.68 -18.42
C LEU A 5 2.88 -13.70 -19.54
N HIS A 6 2.79 -13.23 -20.77
CA HIS A 6 3.13 -14.00 -21.96
C HIS A 6 4.24 -13.29 -22.72
N THR A 7 5.34 -13.99 -22.91
CA THR A 7 6.53 -13.45 -23.56
C THR A 7 6.63 -13.93 -25.00
N ASP A 8 6.90 -13.02 -25.93
CA ASP A 8 7.41 -13.35 -27.26
C ASP A 8 8.90 -12.94 -27.36
N ALA A 9 9.48 -12.97 -28.56
CA ALA A 9 10.91 -12.73 -28.77
C ALA A 9 11.40 -11.37 -28.22
N LEU A 10 10.56 -10.33 -28.21
CA LEU A 10 10.95 -8.98 -27.79
C LEU A 10 9.93 -8.30 -26.87
N HIS A 11 8.75 -8.88 -26.67
CA HIS A 11 7.66 -8.26 -25.92
C HIS A 11 7.16 -9.15 -24.80
N VAL A 12 6.62 -8.47 -23.79
CA VAL A 12 5.88 -9.08 -22.69
C VAL A 12 4.46 -8.55 -22.73
N THR A 13 3.49 -9.46 -22.84
CA THR A 13 2.06 -9.16 -22.79
C THR A 13 1.51 -9.54 -21.41
N VAL A 14 0.86 -8.61 -20.73
CA VAL A 14 0.17 -8.87 -19.46
C VAL A 14 -1.21 -9.45 -19.76
N ARG A 15 -1.45 -10.71 -19.38
CA ARG A 15 -2.72 -11.41 -19.59
C ARG A 15 -3.67 -11.28 -18.42
N ALA A 16 -3.14 -11.24 -17.21
CA ALA A 16 -3.93 -11.08 -16.00
C ALA A 16 -3.16 -10.34 -14.91
N VAL A 17 -3.90 -9.62 -14.06
CA VAL A 17 -3.40 -8.99 -12.83
C VAL A 17 -4.38 -9.22 -11.69
N PRO A 18 -3.92 -9.26 -10.42
CA PRO A 18 -4.81 -9.39 -9.27
C PRO A 18 -5.67 -8.13 -9.11
N LEU A 19 -6.82 -8.29 -8.44
CA LEU A 19 -7.81 -7.21 -8.26
C LEU A 19 -7.22 -5.87 -7.77
N PRO A 20 -6.29 -5.83 -6.79
CA PRO A 20 -5.71 -4.56 -6.32
C PRO A 20 -4.96 -3.76 -7.39
N LEU A 21 -4.48 -4.41 -8.46
CA LEU A 21 -3.74 -3.74 -9.53
C LEU A 21 -4.64 -3.25 -10.67
N ARG A 22 -5.93 -3.63 -10.71
CA ARG A 22 -6.80 -3.33 -11.87
C ARG A 22 -7.06 -1.84 -12.10
N GLN A 23 -6.95 -1.03 -11.05
CA GLN A 23 -7.17 0.43 -11.11
C GLN A 23 -5.86 1.22 -11.21
N GLN A 24 -4.72 0.53 -11.37
CA GLN A 24 -3.40 1.17 -11.41
C GLN A 24 -2.98 1.41 -12.86
N ASN A 25 -2.08 2.38 -13.06
CA ASN A 25 -1.47 2.60 -14.36
C ASN A 25 -0.46 1.48 -14.67
N LEU A 26 -0.95 0.38 -15.25
CA LEU A 26 -0.14 -0.79 -15.57
C LEU A 26 0.96 -0.51 -16.60
N GLN A 27 0.81 0.53 -17.42
CA GLN A 27 1.84 0.95 -18.38
C GLN A 27 3.08 1.54 -17.68
N ILE A 28 2.93 2.02 -16.44
CA ILE A 28 4.04 2.48 -15.60
C ILE A 28 4.48 1.35 -14.66
N LEU A 29 3.54 0.75 -13.93
CA LEU A 29 3.83 -0.22 -12.88
C LEU A 29 4.54 -1.49 -13.40
N ILE A 30 4.12 -2.04 -14.54
CA ILE A 30 4.68 -3.29 -15.05
C ILE A 30 6.14 -3.12 -15.52
N PRO A 31 6.50 -2.09 -16.31
CA PRO A 31 7.90 -1.82 -16.62
C PRO A 31 8.78 -1.60 -15.37
N GLU A 32 8.28 -0.87 -14.37
CA GLU A 32 9.02 -0.68 -13.12
C GLU A 32 9.22 -1.98 -12.35
N LEU A 33 8.20 -2.85 -12.32
CA LEU A 33 8.30 -4.17 -11.70
C LEU A 33 9.35 -5.03 -12.42
N ILE A 34 9.36 -5.03 -13.75
CA ILE A 34 10.37 -5.75 -14.53
C ILE A 34 11.76 -5.19 -14.23
N GLY A 35 11.93 -3.87 -14.18
CA GLY A 35 13.17 -3.21 -13.81
C GLY A 35 13.65 -3.59 -12.40
N TYR A 36 12.74 -3.62 -11.42
CA TYR A 36 13.03 -4.07 -10.06
C TYR A 36 13.49 -5.54 -10.03
N LEU A 37 12.75 -6.42 -10.71
CA LEU A 37 13.05 -7.86 -10.78
C LEU A 37 14.39 -8.14 -11.45
N ALA A 38 14.75 -7.39 -12.49
CA ALA A 38 16.04 -7.53 -13.20
C ALA A 38 17.26 -7.23 -12.30
N GLN A 39 17.07 -6.47 -11.21
CA GLN A 39 18.12 -6.14 -10.25
C GLN A 39 18.20 -7.14 -9.08
N GLN A 40 17.27 -8.10 -8.98
CA GLN A 40 17.24 -9.05 -7.88
C GLN A 40 18.07 -10.30 -8.19
N ASN A 41 18.89 -10.73 -7.23
CA ASN A 41 19.62 -12.00 -7.29
C ASN A 41 18.79 -13.18 -6.76
N ALA A 42 17.71 -12.91 -6.04
CA ALA A 42 16.79 -13.90 -5.49
C ALA A 42 15.35 -13.36 -5.51
N PHE A 43 14.41 -14.24 -5.84
CA PHE A 43 13.00 -13.89 -5.95
C PHE A 43 12.26 -14.41 -4.72
N ASP A 44 11.91 -13.49 -3.82
CA ASP A 44 11.03 -13.77 -2.68
C ASP A 44 9.67 -13.11 -2.89
N VAL A 45 8.60 -13.87 -2.67
CA VAL A 45 7.23 -13.40 -2.90
C VAL A 45 6.86 -12.26 -1.94
N GLY A 46 7.35 -12.30 -0.70
CA GLY A 46 7.14 -11.25 0.29
C GLY A 46 7.78 -9.93 -0.13
N ASN A 47 9.04 -9.97 -0.56
CA ASN A 47 9.78 -8.81 -1.06
C ASN A 47 9.10 -8.19 -2.29
N ILE A 48 8.64 -9.01 -3.24
CA ILE A 48 7.94 -8.53 -4.44
C ILE A 48 6.59 -7.91 -4.04
N ALA A 49 5.83 -8.55 -3.17
CA ALA A 49 4.56 -8.01 -2.68
C ALA A 49 4.74 -6.67 -1.94
N GLN A 50 5.77 -6.57 -1.10
CA GLN A 50 6.11 -5.35 -0.40
C GLN A 50 6.57 -4.24 -1.35
N TRP A 51 7.41 -4.57 -2.34
CA TRP A 51 7.82 -3.62 -3.37
C TRP A 51 6.59 -3.11 -4.13
N MET A 52 5.69 -4.00 -4.56
CA MET A 52 4.45 -3.57 -5.21
C MET A 52 3.66 -2.62 -4.31
N ALA A 53 3.37 -3.02 -3.06
CA ALA A 53 2.58 -2.20 -2.13
C ALA A 53 3.15 -0.77 -1.93
N ARG A 54 4.47 -0.60 -2.02
CA ARG A 54 5.14 0.72 -1.92
C ARG A 54 5.09 1.55 -3.20
N ASN A 55 5.03 0.91 -4.36
CA ASN A 55 5.03 1.58 -5.67
C ASN A 55 3.62 1.71 -6.27
N LEU A 56 2.60 1.13 -5.64
CA LEU A 56 1.21 1.45 -5.95
C LEU A 56 0.93 2.89 -5.53
N THR A 57 0.88 3.78 -6.52
CA THR A 57 0.45 5.15 -6.31
C THR A 57 -1.02 5.17 -5.90
N SER A 58 -1.30 5.71 -4.72
CA SER A 58 -2.65 6.16 -4.40
C SER A 58 -2.82 7.57 -4.96
N GLU A 59 -3.63 7.71 -6.00
CA GLU A 59 -4.00 9.03 -6.54
C GLU A 59 -4.94 9.81 -5.59
N GLN A 60 -5.34 9.25 -4.44
CA GLN A 60 -6.25 9.91 -3.52
C GLN A 60 -5.56 11.02 -2.72
N ALA A 61 -5.66 12.23 -3.26
CA ALA A 61 -5.26 13.47 -2.60
C ALA A 61 -6.16 13.82 -1.39
N SER A 62 -7.37 13.26 -1.30
CA SER A 62 -8.29 13.49 -0.19
C SER A 62 -9.07 12.23 0.20
N TRP A 63 -9.23 12.05 1.50
CA TRP A 63 -9.96 10.94 2.10
C TRP A 63 -11.26 11.45 2.70
N ASN A 64 -12.37 10.74 2.43
CA ASN A 64 -13.61 10.94 3.17
C ASN A 64 -13.73 9.95 4.34
N MET A 65 -14.70 10.19 5.22
CA MET A 65 -14.90 9.39 6.43
C MET A 65 -15.20 7.92 6.12
N ALA A 66 -16.03 7.64 5.12
CA ALA A 66 -16.39 6.27 4.76
C ALA A 66 -15.18 5.46 4.26
N GLN A 67 -14.29 6.09 3.48
CA GLN A 67 -13.05 5.48 3.01
C GLN A 67 -12.08 5.20 4.16
N ALA A 68 -11.94 6.14 5.10
CA ALA A 68 -11.11 5.94 6.28
C ALA A 68 -11.62 4.78 7.15
N ILE A 69 -12.93 4.72 7.40
CA ILE A 69 -13.55 3.62 8.16
C ILE A 69 -13.33 2.28 7.46
N ALA A 70 -13.59 2.20 6.15
CA ALA A 70 -13.42 0.97 5.38
C ALA A 70 -11.97 0.48 5.42
N LEU A 71 -11.00 1.39 5.23
CA LEU A 71 -9.58 1.06 5.30
C LEU A 71 -9.19 0.51 6.68
N LEU A 72 -9.60 1.18 7.75
CA LEU A 72 -9.28 0.73 9.11
C LEU A 72 -9.88 -0.64 9.41
N ALA A 73 -11.12 -0.89 8.99
CA ALA A 73 -11.76 -2.20 9.14
C ALA A 73 -11.00 -3.31 8.38
N ASP A 74 -10.51 -3.01 7.17
CA ASP A 74 -9.68 -3.96 6.42
C ASP A 74 -8.32 -4.20 7.08
N VAL A 75 -7.69 -3.16 7.65
CA VAL A 75 -6.44 -3.28 8.42
C VAL A 75 -6.65 -4.14 9.66
N GLU A 76 -7.73 -3.93 10.41
CA GLU A 76 -8.06 -4.74 11.58
C GLU A 76 -8.24 -6.23 11.23
N ARG A 77 -8.92 -6.49 10.12
CA ARG A 77 -9.21 -7.85 9.65
C ARG A 77 -7.99 -8.56 9.07
N LEU A 78 -7.16 -7.86 8.28
CA LEU A 78 -6.04 -8.45 7.54
C LEU A 78 -4.70 -8.35 8.28
N CYS A 79 -4.53 -7.36 9.14
CA CYS A 79 -3.27 -7.02 9.81
C CYS A 79 -3.48 -6.80 11.32
N PRO A 80 -4.01 -7.79 12.08
CA PRO A 80 -4.31 -7.63 13.50
C PRO A 80 -3.08 -7.24 14.35
N GLN A 81 -1.87 -7.56 13.90
CA GLN A 81 -0.62 -7.16 14.54
C GLN A 81 -0.40 -5.64 14.53
N LEU A 82 -0.83 -4.92 13.49
CA LEU A 82 -0.69 -3.46 13.40
C LEU A 82 -1.62 -2.75 14.38
N VAL A 83 -2.76 -3.36 14.72
CA VAL A 83 -3.68 -2.83 15.72
C VAL A 83 -3.12 -3.02 17.13
N LYS A 84 -2.55 -4.21 17.40
CA LYS A 84 -1.97 -4.53 18.72
C LYS A 84 -0.71 -3.72 19.02
N THR A 85 0.10 -3.44 18.01
CA THR A 85 1.37 -2.73 18.16
C THR A 85 1.59 -1.80 16.98
N PRO A 86 0.88 -0.65 16.95
CA PRO A 86 0.97 0.27 15.82
C PRO A 86 2.35 0.94 15.79
N PRO A 87 3.03 0.95 14.64
CA PRO A 87 4.24 1.74 14.49
C PRO A 87 3.90 3.23 14.56
N GLY A 88 4.83 4.06 15.04
CA GLY A 88 4.60 5.51 15.21
C GLY A 88 4.29 6.26 13.90
N GLY A 89 4.62 5.70 12.74
CA GLY A 89 4.22 6.25 11.44
C GLY A 89 2.78 5.95 11.03
N LEU A 90 2.09 5.04 11.74
CA LEU A 90 0.70 4.67 11.46
C LEU A 90 -0.28 5.36 12.41
N LEU A 91 0.03 5.37 13.72
CA LEU A 91 -0.83 5.94 14.75
C LEU A 91 0.02 6.71 15.76
N GLN A 92 -0.43 7.92 16.09
CA GLN A 92 0.20 8.76 17.09
C GLN A 92 -0.82 9.24 18.11
N PRO A 93 -0.46 9.28 19.41
CA PRO A 93 -1.31 9.88 20.42
C PRO A 93 -1.40 11.39 20.19
N VAL A 94 -2.60 11.94 20.37
CA VAL A 94 -2.84 13.39 20.37
C VAL A 94 -2.96 13.84 21.82
N ASP A 95 -2.05 14.70 22.27
CA ASP A 95 -2.08 15.22 23.64
C ASP A 95 -3.12 16.32 23.80
N LEU A 96 -4.12 16.09 24.65
CA LEU A 96 -5.17 17.04 24.96
C LEU A 96 -4.89 17.85 26.23
N HIS A 97 -3.87 17.51 27.03
CA HIS A 97 -3.61 18.19 28.30
C HIS A 97 -3.29 19.66 28.11
N SER A 98 -2.51 19.99 27.08
CA SER A 98 -2.20 21.38 26.74
C SER A 98 -3.46 22.19 26.43
N ALA A 99 -4.42 21.62 25.71
CA ALA A 99 -5.68 22.29 25.37
C ALA A 99 -6.56 22.46 26.61
N MET A 100 -6.64 21.43 27.47
CA MET A 100 -7.43 21.49 28.70
C MET A 100 -6.87 22.52 29.71
N ASN A 101 -5.56 22.67 29.79
CA ASN A 101 -4.95 23.65 30.69
C ASN A 101 -5.22 25.08 30.20
N ALA A 102 -5.11 25.33 28.89
CA ALA A 102 -5.44 26.63 28.32
C ALA A 102 -6.90 27.05 28.59
N LEU A 103 -7.84 26.10 28.64
CA LEU A 103 -9.25 26.36 28.98
C LEU A 103 -9.49 26.67 30.47
N LYS A 104 -8.53 26.39 31.37
CA LYS A 104 -8.64 26.64 32.81
C LYS A 104 -8.00 27.97 33.24
N ASP A 105 -7.14 28.52 32.40
CA ASP A 105 -6.46 29.79 32.64
C ASP A 105 -7.24 31.00 32.06
N GLU A 106 -8.50 30.79 31.64
CA GLU A 106 -9.55 31.81 31.43
C GLU A 106 -10.50 31.90 32.64
#